data_AF-A0A3B9H620-F1
#
_entry.id   AF-A0A3B9H620-F1
#
_cell.length_a   1.000
_cell.length_b   1.000
_cell.length_c   1.000
_cell.angle_alpha   90.00
_cell.angle_beta   90.00
_cell.angle_gamma   90.00
#
_symmetry.space_group_name_H-M   'P 1'
#
loop_
_entity.id
_entity.type
_entity.pdbx_description
1 polymer ?
#
loop_
_entity_poly.entity_id
_entity_poly.type
_entity_poly.pdbx_seq_one_letter_code
_entity_poly.pdbx_strand_id
1 'polypeptide(L)'
;MLIAQAKQEENIVEYILYMFQLHDMLRGLNFEENAIREKLASPMATSKDQEEQIMTWYNDLIGQMDKEGLRVKGIVSDVLSKVQELTLLHGMLLQQLNDDKYKKLYEEVNPFIEEYRMKSKDEGVSDILICLNALYAKLLLKLKKVGISDSSEEAFTSFSNLLSHIALRYKEMYQGRLNFSAN
;
A
#
# COMPACT_ATOMS: atom_id res chain seq x y z
N MET A 1 9.55 7.50 11.14
CA MET A 1 10.66 6.56 10.85
C MET A 1 11.23 6.86 9.48
N LEU A 2 12.57 6.89 9.34
CA LEU A 2 13.26 7.21 8.09
C LEU A 2 12.86 6.30 6.91
N ILE A 3 12.59 5.01 7.14
CA ILE A 3 12.19 4.08 6.06
C ILE A 3 10.78 4.38 5.56
N ALA A 4 9.82 4.62 6.47
CA ALA A 4 8.45 4.97 6.09
C ALA A 4 8.43 6.32 5.34
N GLN A 5 9.19 7.32 5.81
CA GLN A 5 9.31 8.62 5.16
C GLN A 5 10.00 8.51 3.79
N ALA A 6 11.12 7.80 3.70
CA ALA A 6 11.82 7.57 2.44
C ALA A 6 10.92 6.85 1.42
N LYS A 7 10.18 5.82 1.83
CA LYS A 7 9.22 5.13 0.96
C LYS A 7 8.09 6.06 0.53
N GLN A 8 7.56 6.89 1.42
CA GLN A 8 6.50 7.84 1.07
C GLN A 8 6.98 8.88 0.04
N GLU A 9 8.22 9.35 0.15
CA GLU A 9 8.82 10.28 -0.81
C GLU A 9 9.23 9.61 -2.13
N GLU A 10 9.66 8.35 -2.08
CA GLU A 10 10.17 7.62 -3.23
C GLU A 10 9.05 6.98 -4.05
N ASN A 11 8.17 6.22 -3.39
CA ASN A 11 7.11 5.41 -3.98
C ASN A 11 5.94 5.20 -2.98
N ILE A 12 4.86 5.96 -3.17
CA ILE A 12 3.67 5.93 -2.31
C ILE A 12 3.01 4.54 -2.21
N VAL A 13 3.08 3.71 -3.26
CA VAL A 13 2.51 2.36 -3.24
C VAL A 13 3.31 1.46 -2.31
N GLU A 14 4.64 1.53 -2.35
CA GLU A 14 5.49 0.78 -1.42
C GLU A 14 5.28 1.21 0.02
N TYR A 15 5.09 2.50 0.26
CA TYR A 15 4.72 3.00 1.59
C TYR A 15 3.41 2.39 2.08
N ILE A 16 2.36 2.39 1.27
CA ILE A 16 1.05 1.83 1.66
C ILE A 16 1.18 0.33 1.96
N LEU A 17 1.85 -0.44 1.07
CA LEU A 17 2.05 -1.88 1.28
C LEU A 17 2.90 -2.18 2.52
N TYR A 18 3.93 -1.37 2.79
CA TYR A 18 4.72 -1.46 4.01
C TYR A 18 3.85 -1.22 5.26
N MET A 19 2.98 -0.21 5.23
CA MET A 19 2.08 0.07 6.35
C MET A 19 1.06 -1.06 6.56
N PHE A 20 0.52 -1.67 5.49
CA PHE A 20 -0.36 -2.83 5.61
C PHE A 20 0.34 -3.99 6.32
N GLN A 21 1.56 -4.31 5.88
CA GLN A 21 2.38 -5.35 6.50
C GLN A 21 2.65 -5.04 7.97
N LEU A 22 3.02 -3.80 8.29
CA LEU A 22 3.35 -3.41 9.65
C LEU A 22 2.13 -3.52 10.58
N HIS A 23 0.94 -3.10 10.15
CA HIS A 23 -0.28 -3.26 10.94
C HIS A 23 -0.53 -4.73 11.30
N ASP A 24 -0.38 -5.63 10.33
CA ASP A 24 -0.59 -7.06 10.56
C ASP A 24 0.52 -7.69 11.40
N MET A 25 1.76 -7.23 11.28
CA MET A 25 2.85 -7.66 12.16
C MET A 25 2.59 -7.23 13.61
N LEU A 26 2.17 -5.99 13.84
CA LEU A 26 1.83 -5.49 15.19
C LEU A 26 0.68 -6.29 15.81
N ARG A 27 -0.36 -6.61 15.01
CA ARG A 27 -1.45 -7.51 15.44
C ARG A 27 -0.98 -8.91 15.74
N GLY A 28 -0.12 -9.48 14.89
CA GLY A 28 0.45 -10.81 15.07
C GLY A 28 1.32 -10.93 16.32
N LEU A 29 1.89 -9.82 16.79
CA LEU A 29 2.64 -9.71 18.04
C LEU A 29 1.77 -9.30 19.23
N ASN A 30 0.44 -9.25 19.07
CA ASN A 30 -0.53 -8.82 20.07
C ASN A 30 -0.24 -7.43 20.68
N PHE A 31 0.49 -6.58 19.96
CA PHE A 31 0.97 -5.29 20.45
C PHE A 31 1.87 -5.38 21.71
N GLU A 32 2.52 -6.52 21.94
CA GLU A 32 3.43 -6.72 23.07
C GLU A 32 4.76 -6.00 22.84
N GLU A 33 5.07 -5.00 23.67
CA GLU A 33 6.24 -4.11 23.49
C GLU A 33 7.56 -4.89 23.36
N ASN A 34 7.78 -5.88 24.23
CA ASN A 34 8.99 -6.70 24.20
C ASN A 34 9.10 -7.50 22.90
N ALA A 35 7.98 -8.03 22.40
CA ALA A 35 7.96 -8.81 21.16
C ALA A 35 8.17 -7.90 19.94
N ILE A 36 7.57 -6.71 19.93
CA ILE A 36 7.78 -5.69 18.89
C ILE A 36 9.24 -5.26 18.85
N ARG A 37 9.83 -4.97 20.01
CA ARG A 37 11.23 -4.59 20.11
C ARG A 37 12.13 -5.67 19.52
N GLU A 38 12.01 -6.91 20.01
CA GLU A 38 12.86 -8.03 19.59
C GLU A 38 12.69 -8.39 18.10
N LYS A 39 11.44 -8.41 17.59
CA LYS A 39 11.15 -8.93 16.24
C LYS A 39 11.17 -7.85 15.16
N LEU A 40 10.90 -6.59 15.49
CA LEU A 40 10.78 -5.50 14.53
C LEU A 40 11.88 -4.45 14.70
N ALA A 41 12.08 -3.93 15.92
CA ALA A 41 12.99 -2.81 16.15
C ALA A 41 14.47 -3.22 16.13
N SER A 42 14.87 -4.21 16.95
CA SER A 42 16.27 -4.63 17.09
C SER A 42 16.90 -5.08 15.76
N PRO A 43 16.22 -5.86 14.89
CA PRO A 43 16.79 -6.28 13.62
C PRO A 43 17.06 -5.14 12.63
N MET A 44 16.41 -3.98 12.82
CA MET A 44 16.52 -2.80 11.95
C MET A 44 17.48 -1.74 12.52
N ALA A 45 17.85 -1.85 13.80
CA ALA A 45 18.66 -0.87 14.48
C ALA A 45 20.15 -1.22 14.40
N THR A 46 21.00 -0.21 14.20
CA THR A 46 22.46 -0.33 14.27
C THR A 46 23.03 0.18 15.61
N SER A 47 22.20 0.81 16.44
CA SER A 47 22.53 1.30 17.78
C SER A 47 21.31 1.26 18.69
N LYS A 48 21.53 1.32 20.01
CA LYS A 48 20.43 1.41 20.99
C LYS A 48 19.59 2.67 20.81
N ASP A 49 20.22 3.80 20.52
CA ASP A 49 19.50 5.05 20.28
C ASP A 49 18.57 4.94 19.07
N GLN A 50 19.02 4.27 18.00
CA GLN A 50 18.19 4.03 16.82
C GLN A 50 17.04 3.07 17.14
N GLU A 51 17.28 2.03 17.95
CA GLU A 51 16.24 1.11 18.41
C GLU A 51 15.14 1.84 19.19
N GLU A 52 15.50 2.73 20.11
CA GLU A 52 14.53 3.53 20.87
C GLU A 52 13.73 4.49 19.98
N GLN A 53 14.36 5.08 18.96
CA GLN A 53 13.66 5.90 17.97
C GLN A 53 12.64 5.09 17.15
N ILE A 54 13.00 3.86 16.78
CA ILE A 54 12.10 2.95 16.06
C ILE A 54 10.93 2.55 16.98
N MET A 55 11.21 2.19 18.22
CA MET A 55 10.18 1.84 19.21
C MET A 55 9.23 3.00 19.50
N THR A 56 9.75 4.23 19.61
CA THR A 56 8.92 5.43 19.77
C THR A 56 7.94 5.56 18.60
N TRP A 57 8.41 5.38 17.37
CA TRP A 57 7.56 5.44 16.19
C TRP A 57 6.51 4.31 16.15
N TYR A 58 6.87 3.10 16.55
CA TYR A 58 5.89 2.00 16.67
C TYR A 58 4.84 2.31 17.75
N ASN A 59 5.25 2.86 18.90
CA ASN A 59 4.32 3.25 19.95
C ASN A 59 3.36 4.35 19.52
N ASP A 60 3.84 5.34 18.74
CA ASP A 60 2.98 6.37 18.15
C ASP A 60 1.94 5.76 17.19
N LEU A 61 2.37 4.83 16.33
CA LEU A 61 1.47 4.12 15.41
C LEU A 61 0.44 3.28 16.17
N ILE A 62 0.85 2.56 17.22
CA ILE A 62 -0.06 1.78 18.06
C ILE A 62 -1.07 2.71 18.75
N GLY A 63 -0.62 3.85 19.28
CA GLY A 63 -1.49 4.86 19.86
C GLY A 63 -2.52 5.39 18.86
N GLN A 64 -2.12 5.58 17.60
CA GLN A 64 -3.05 5.94 16.52
C GLN A 64 -4.05 4.81 16.23
N MET A 65 -3.58 3.57 16.10
CA MET A 65 -4.45 2.40 15.91
C MET A 65 -5.45 2.26 17.05
N ASP A 66 -5.06 2.54 18.30
CA ASP A 66 -5.94 2.49 19.47
C ASP A 66 -7.01 3.57 19.44
N LYS A 67 -6.59 4.81 19.17
CA LYS A 67 -7.49 5.96 19.05
C LYS A 67 -8.55 5.75 17.96
N GLU A 68 -8.19 5.08 16.87
CA GLU A 68 -9.06 4.78 15.74
C GLU A 68 -9.81 3.44 15.87
N GLY A 69 -9.57 2.66 16.95
CA GLY A 69 -10.27 1.39 17.18
C GLY A 69 -9.82 0.24 16.26
N LEU A 70 -8.58 0.24 15.79
CA LEU A 70 -8.05 -0.61 14.72
C LEU A 70 -7.23 -1.83 15.21
N ARG A 71 -7.33 -2.18 16.50
CA ARG A 71 -6.60 -3.33 17.07
C ARG A 71 -6.95 -4.66 16.39
N VAL A 72 -8.20 -4.84 15.98
CA VAL A 72 -8.66 -6.10 15.37
C VAL A 72 -8.51 -6.10 13.84
N LYS A 73 -8.86 -4.99 13.19
CA LYS A 73 -8.87 -4.87 11.72
C LYS A 73 -8.78 -3.42 11.28
N GLY A 74 -8.50 -3.21 10.00
CA GLY A 74 -8.48 -1.89 9.36
C GLY A 74 -7.06 -1.30 9.29
N ILE A 75 -6.96 -0.07 8.82
CA ILE A 75 -5.70 0.63 8.59
C ILE A 75 -5.89 2.08 9.05
N VAL A 76 -4.86 2.68 9.66
CA VAL A 76 -4.95 4.07 10.15
C VAL A 76 -5.35 5.05 9.04
N SER A 77 -6.10 6.08 9.43
CA SER A 77 -6.70 7.06 8.51
C SER A 77 -5.67 7.75 7.63
N ASP A 78 -4.46 7.96 8.13
CA ASP A 78 -3.38 8.62 7.38
C ASP A 78 -2.98 7.81 6.14
N VAL A 79 -2.95 6.49 6.25
CA VAL A 79 -2.65 5.60 5.13
C VAL A 79 -3.87 5.49 4.21
N LEU A 80 -5.08 5.45 4.76
CA LEU A 80 -6.31 5.46 3.95
C LEU A 80 -6.44 6.75 3.12
N SER A 81 -6.02 7.91 3.65
CA SER A 81 -5.96 9.16 2.90
C SER A 81 -5.07 9.01 1.66
N LYS A 82 -3.94 8.31 1.75
CA LYS A 82 -3.05 8.07 0.60
C LYS A 82 -3.69 7.17 -0.45
N VAL A 83 -4.44 6.16 -0.02
CA VAL A 83 -5.25 5.34 -0.94
C VAL A 83 -6.34 6.18 -1.63
N GLN A 84 -6.97 7.10 -0.90
CA GLN A 84 -7.98 8.00 -1.46
C GLN A 84 -7.36 8.98 -2.47
N GLU A 85 -6.21 9.57 -2.16
CA GLU A 85 -5.48 10.46 -3.08
C GLU A 85 -5.11 9.72 -4.38
N LEU A 86 -4.64 8.47 -4.28
CA LEU A 86 -4.40 7.61 -5.46
C LEU A 86 -5.70 7.29 -6.21
N THR A 87 -6.81 7.06 -5.50
CA THR A 87 -8.11 6.80 -6.12
C THR A 87 -8.62 8.02 -6.90
N LEU A 88 -8.40 9.23 -6.37
CA LEU A 88 -8.71 10.47 -7.08
C LEU A 88 -7.81 10.64 -8.31
N LEU A 89 -6.50 10.41 -8.16
CA LEU A 89 -5.56 10.49 -9.28
C LEU A 89 -5.89 9.46 -10.37
N HIS A 90 -6.32 8.26 -10.00
CA HIS A 90 -6.79 7.25 -10.93
C HIS A 90 -7.92 7.79 -11.82
N GLY A 91 -8.95 8.40 -11.24
CA GLY A 91 -10.02 9.05 -11.98
C GLY A 91 -9.49 10.18 -12.89
N MET A 92 -8.58 11.00 -12.35
CA MET A 92 -7.93 12.08 -13.10
C MET A 92 -7.18 11.59 -14.33
N LEU A 93 -6.41 10.50 -14.21
CA LEU A 93 -5.65 9.92 -15.32
C LEU A 93 -6.55 9.35 -16.40
N LEU A 94 -7.69 8.76 -16.02
CA LEU A 94 -8.65 8.20 -16.98
C LEU A 94 -9.48 9.27 -17.69
N GLN A 95 -9.86 10.34 -17.02
CA GLN A 95 -10.87 11.28 -17.53
C GLN A 95 -10.27 12.64 -17.92
N GLN A 96 -9.60 13.33 -16.98
CA GLN A 96 -9.19 14.73 -17.17
C GLN A 96 -7.82 14.86 -17.84
N LEU A 97 -6.83 14.09 -17.38
CA LEU A 97 -5.45 14.11 -17.89
C LEU A 97 -5.29 13.26 -19.15
N ASN A 98 -6.25 12.38 -19.42
CA ASN A 98 -6.31 11.54 -20.61
C ASN A 98 -4.98 10.81 -20.87
N ASP A 99 -4.43 10.16 -19.84
CA ASP A 99 -3.15 9.47 -19.92
C ASP A 99 -3.32 8.15 -20.71
N ASP A 100 -2.96 8.16 -22.00
CA ASP A 100 -3.08 7.01 -22.90
C ASP A 100 -2.38 5.75 -22.38
N LYS A 101 -1.24 5.92 -21.71
CA LYS A 101 -0.50 4.78 -21.15
C LYS A 101 -1.26 4.20 -19.96
N TYR A 102 -1.77 5.06 -19.07
CA TYR A 102 -2.57 4.62 -17.93
C TYR A 102 -3.86 3.94 -18.38
N LYS A 103 -4.53 4.47 -19.40
CA LYS A 103 -5.76 3.86 -19.97
C LYS A 103 -5.53 2.45 -20.46
N LYS A 104 -4.45 2.22 -21.23
CA LYS A 104 -4.10 0.86 -21.70
C LYS A 104 -3.82 -0.09 -20.55
N LEU A 105 -3.03 0.35 -19.55
CA LEU A 105 -2.78 -0.44 -18.35
C LEU A 105 -4.08 -0.75 -17.60
N TYR A 106 -5.01 0.20 -17.56
CA TYR A 106 -6.30 0.00 -16.91
C TYR A 106 -7.20 -0.96 -17.69
N GLU A 107 -7.25 -0.87 -19.01
CA GLU A 107 -7.99 -1.82 -19.87
C GLU A 107 -7.50 -3.26 -19.68
N GLU A 108 -6.19 -3.46 -19.55
CA GLU A 108 -5.56 -4.76 -19.31
C GLU A 108 -5.89 -5.34 -17.92
N VAL A 109 -5.95 -4.50 -16.89
CA VAL A 109 -6.12 -4.94 -15.49
C VAL A 109 -7.58 -5.00 -15.04
N ASN A 110 -8.48 -4.25 -15.69
CA ASN A 110 -9.89 -4.16 -15.33
C ASN A 110 -10.61 -5.53 -15.24
N PRO A 111 -10.40 -6.50 -16.16
CA PRO A 111 -10.99 -7.82 -16.03
C PRO A 111 -10.60 -8.55 -14.73
N PHE A 112 -9.33 -8.41 -14.31
CA PHE A 112 -8.84 -9.00 -13.06
C PHE A 112 -9.38 -8.28 -11.82
N ILE A 113 -9.55 -6.95 -11.89
CA ILE A 113 -10.19 -6.16 -10.82
C ILE A 113 -11.62 -6.66 -10.60
N GLU A 114 -12.41 -6.79 -11.67
CA GLU A 114 -13.80 -7.25 -11.59
C GLU A 114 -13.91 -8.68 -11.06
N GLU A 115 -13.03 -9.57 -11.50
CA GLU A 115 -12.96 -10.93 -10.95
C GLU A 115 -12.66 -10.91 -9.44
N TYR A 116 -11.72 -10.07 -9.00
CA TYR A 116 -11.36 -9.93 -7.59
C TYR A 116 -12.52 -9.35 -6.76
N ARG A 117 -13.21 -8.34 -7.29
CA ARG A 117 -14.39 -7.69 -6.69
C ARG A 117 -15.52 -8.70 -6.48
N MET A 118 -15.80 -9.53 -7.48
CA MET A 118 -16.80 -10.60 -7.37
C MET A 118 -16.44 -11.63 -6.30
N LYS A 119 -15.15 -11.99 -6.18
CA LYS A 119 -14.67 -12.96 -5.17
C LYS A 119 -14.67 -12.39 -3.75
N SER A 120 -14.34 -11.11 -3.58
CA SER A 120 -14.28 -10.46 -2.26
C SER A 120 -15.66 -10.09 -1.72
N LYS A 121 -16.68 -10.00 -2.59
CA LYS A 121 -18.03 -9.50 -2.27
C LYS A 121 -18.04 -8.10 -1.67
N ASP A 122 -17.05 -7.30 -2.05
CA ASP A 122 -16.83 -5.96 -1.48
C ASP A 122 -17.06 -4.90 -2.57
N GLU A 123 -18.33 -4.63 -2.84
CA GLU A 123 -18.78 -3.79 -3.98
C GLU A 123 -18.35 -2.31 -3.83
N GLY A 124 -18.05 -1.85 -2.62
CA GLY A 124 -17.69 -0.45 -2.33
C GLY A 124 -16.19 -0.12 -2.39
N VAL A 125 -15.33 -1.09 -2.72
CA VAL A 125 -13.88 -0.89 -2.69
C VAL A 125 -13.40 -0.25 -3.99
N SER A 126 -12.50 0.74 -3.90
CA SER A 126 -11.91 1.36 -5.08
C SER A 126 -10.97 0.39 -5.81
N ASP A 127 -10.84 0.55 -7.12
CA ASP A 127 -9.97 -0.29 -7.96
C ASP A 127 -8.51 -0.26 -7.48
N ILE A 128 -8.04 0.91 -7.04
CA ILE A 128 -6.72 1.08 -6.45
C ILE A 128 -6.56 0.23 -5.18
N LEU A 129 -7.55 0.25 -4.29
CA LEU A 129 -7.49 -0.56 -3.07
C LEU A 129 -7.58 -2.06 -3.37
N ILE A 130 -8.32 -2.47 -4.40
CA ILE A 130 -8.33 -3.87 -4.90
C ILE A 130 -6.93 -4.28 -5.36
N CYS A 131 -6.29 -3.48 -6.21
CA CYS A 131 -4.93 -3.75 -6.70
C CYS A 131 -3.91 -3.84 -5.53
N LEU A 132 -3.99 -2.92 -4.56
CA LEU A 132 -3.12 -2.92 -3.39
C LEU A 132 -3.33 -4.18 -2.54
N ASN A 133 -4.58 -4.54 -2.25
CA ASN A 133 -4.92 -5.74 -1.50
C ASN A 133 -4.47 -7.02 -2.22
N ALA A 134 -4.59 -7.08 -3.54
CA ALA A 134 -4.13 -8.21 -4.33
C ALA A 134 -2.59 -8.37 -4.25
N LEU A 135 -1.82 -7.28 -4.40
CA LEU A 135 -0.37 -7.34 -4.25
C LEU A 135 0.06 -7.68 -2.82
N TYR A 136 -0.66 -7.17 -1.82
CA TYR A 136 -0.42 -7.55 -0.43
C TYR A 136 -0.72 -9.04 -0.19
N ALA A 137 -1.81 -9.56 -0.73
CA ALA A 137 -2.13 -10.99 -0.68
C ALA A 137 -1.03 -11.84 -1.35
N LYS A 138 -0.49 -11.40 -2.50
CA LYS A 138 0.68 -12.03 -3.14
C LYS A 138 1.88 -12.11 -2.20
N LEU A 139 2.19 -11.02 -1.50
CA LEU A 139 3.29 -10.99 -0.52
C LEU A 139 3.07 -12.03 0.59
N LEU A 140 1.86 -12.10 1.14
CA LEU A 140 1.51 -13.08 2.17
C LEU A 140 1.63 -14.53 1.67
N LEU A 141 1.19 -14.82 0.45
CA LEU A 141 1.33 -16.15 -0.17
C LEU A 141 2.81 -16.54 -0.32
N LYS A 142 3.65 -15.62 -0.78
CA LYS A 142 5.11 -15.83 -0.88
C LYS A 142 5.75 -16.12 0.48
N LEU A 143 5.39 -15.37 1.53
CA LEU A 143 5.89 -15.61 2.89
C LEU A 143 5.48 -16.98 3.41
N LYS A 144 4.26 -17.44 3.08
CA LYS A 144 3.76 -18.77 3.42
C LYS A 144 4.28 -19.89 2.51
N LYS A 145 5.10 -19.57 1.50
CA LYS A 145 5.59 -20.50 0.47
C LYS A 145 4.46 -21.25 -0.25
N VAL A 146 3.30 -20.59 -0.39
CA VAL A 146 2.16 -21.13 -1.15
C VAL A 146 2.40 -20.87 -2.63
N GLY A 147 2.24 -21.90 -3.44
CA GLY A 147 2.37 -21.80 -4.90
C GLY A 147 1.33 -20.84 -5.49
N ILE A 148 1.75 -20.05 -6.48
CA ILE A 148 0.89 -19.12 -7.22
C ILE A 148 0.76 -19.70 -8.63
N SER A 149 -0.48 -19.81 -9.13
CA SER A 149 -0.74 -20.26 -10.50
C SER A 149 -0.29 -19.21 -11.52
N ASP A 150 0.02 -19.64 -12.75
CA ASP A 150 0.43 -18.73 -13.82
C ASP A 150 -0.63 -17.65 -14.09
N SER A 151 -1.92 -18.01 -14.09
CA SER A 151 -3.03 -17.05 -14.23
C SER A 151 -3.09 -16.02 -13.10
N SER A 152 -2.75 -16.42 -11.87
CA SER A 152 -2.67 -15.48 -10.74
C SER A 152 -1.45 -14.58 -10.84
N GLU A 153 -0.32 -15.11 -11.34
CA GLU A 153 0.90 -14.33 -11.54
C GLU A 153 0.72 -13.27 -12.64
N GLU A 154 -0.03 -13.59 -13.70
CA GLU A 154 -0.46 -12.63 -14.73
C GLU A 154 -1.27 -11.48 -14.11
N ALA A 155 -2.34 -11.81 -13.37
CA ALA A 155 -3.16 -10.80 -12.69
C ALA A 155 -2.32 -9.91 -11.76
N PHE A 156 -1.43 -10.52 -10.95
CA PHE A 156 -0.52 -9.78 -10.08
C PHE A 156 0.45 -8.87 -10.83
N THR A 157 0.91 -9.29 -12.00
CA THR A 157 1.80 -8.48 -12.84
C THR A 157 1.04 -7.27 -13.37
N SER A 158 -0.20 -7.45 -13.85
CA SER A 158 -1.06 -6.35 -14.29
C SER A 158 -1.38 -5.36 -13.17
N PHE A 159 -1.71 -5.83 -11.96
CA PHE A 159 -1.88 -4.97 -10.78
C PHE A 159 -0.61 -4.16 -10.47
N SER A 160 0.56 -4.81 -10.52
CA SER A 160 1.85 -4.16 -10.29
C SER A 160 2.12 -3.07 -11.32
N ASN A 161 1.89 -3.32 -12.60
CA ASN A 161 2.15 -2.35 -13.66
C ASN A 161 1.27 -1.10 -13.51
N LEU A 162 -0.03 -1.28 -13.23
CA LEU A 162 -0.95 -0.17 -12.97
C LEU A 162 -0.48 0.66 -11.77
N LEU A 163 -0.14 0.00 -10.65
CA LEU A 163 0.28 0.66 -9.42
C LEU A 163 1.64 1.35 -9.56
N SER A 164 2.58 0.78 -10.32
CA SER A 164 3.85 1.44 -10.62
C SER A 164 3.66 2.72 -11.43
N HIS A 165 2.78 2.72 -12.44
CA HIS A 165 2.53 3.92 -13.25
C HIS A 165 1.81 5.01 -12.44
N ILE A 166 0.79 4.67 -11.64
CA ILE A 166 0.12 5.67 -10.82
C ILE A 166 1.04 6.22 -9.71
N ALA A 167 1.92 5.41 -9.13
CA ALA A 167 2.90 5.88 -8.15
C ALA A 167 3.86 6.92 -8.76
N LEU A 168 4.31 6.68 -10.00
CA LEU A 168 5.11 7.63 -10.76
C LEU A 168 4.35 8.95 -10.96
N ARG A 169 3.10 8.88 -11.45
CA ARG A 169 2.26 10.07 -11.66
C ARG A 169 1.97 10.82 -10.37
N TYR A 170 1.75 10.11 -9.29
CA TYR A 170 1.55 10.71 -7.97
C TYR A 170 2.79 11.50 -7.53
N LYS A 171 3.99 10.96 -7.74
CA LYS A 171 5.24 11.67 -7.46
C LYS A 171 5.40 12.92 -8.33
N GLU A 172 5.09 12.83 -9.62
CA GLU A 172 5.11 13.98 -10.52
C GLU A 172 4.14 15.09 -10.08
N MET A 173 2.95 14.71 -9.59
CA MET A 173 1.94 15.64 -9.06
C MET A 173 2.49 16.46 -7.90
N TYR A 174 3.10 15.80 -6.90
CA TYR A 174 3.68 16.47 -5.73
C TYR A 174 4.92 17.31 -6.06
N GLN A 175 5.64 16.97 -7.14
CA GLN A 175 6.78 17.75 -7.62
C GLN A 175 6.37 18.93 -8.52
N GLY A 176 5.06 19.12 -8.78
CA GLY A 176 4.56 20.13 -9.71
C GLY A 176 4.95 19.87 -11.18
N ARG A 177 5.31 18.62 -11.51
CA ARG A 177 5.76 18.20 -12.85
C ARG A 177 4.67 17.53 -13.67
N LEU A 178 3.47 17.41 -13.11
CA LEU A 178 2.35 16.82 -13.80
C LEU A 178 1.82 17.83 -14.82
N ASN A 179 2.12 17.57 -16.09
CA ASN A 179 1.70 18.42 -17.19
C ASN A 179 0.18 18.29 -17.38
N PHE A 180 -0.56 19.32 -16.97
CA PHE A 180 -1.94 19.55 -17.36
C PHE A 180 -1.97 20.06 -18.79
N SER A 181 -1.58 19.23 -19.76
CA SER A 181 -1.83 19.56 -21.15
C SER A 181 -3.32 19.32 -21.41
N ALA A 182 -4.13 20.35 -21.17
CA ALA A 182 -5.49 20.40 -21.64
C ALA A 182 -5.44 20.40 -23.17
N ASN A 183 -5.76 19.25 -23.77
CA ASN A 183 -6.10 19.16 -25.19
C ASN A 183 -7.56 19.57 -25.37
#